data_AF-A0A3B0U306-F1
#
_entry.id   AF-A0A3B0U306-F1
#
_cell.length_a   1.000
_cell.length_b   1.000
_cell.length_c   1.000
_cell.angle_alpha   90.00
_cell.angle_beta   90.00
_cell.angle_gamma   90.00
#
_symmetry.space_group_name_H-M   'P 1'
#
loop_
_entity.id
_entity.type
_entity.pdbx_description
1 polymer ?
#
loop_
_entity_poly.entity_id
_entity_poly.type
_entity_poly.pdbx_seq_one_letter_code
_entity_poly.pdbx_strand_id
1 'polypeptide(L)'
;MQQINELESTLKQGMGWHKSRIKCLVQILLGLITVRTVNLKELAVAMQGTASIDSNYRRLQRFFAHVYFPPHVIAHMAAGLFFA
;
A
#
# COMPACT_ATOMS: atom_id res chain seq x y z
N MET A 1 13.82 -1.12 -7.45
CA MET A 1 12.58 -0.69 -8.15
C MET A 1 11.81 -1.85 -8.79
N GLN A 2 12.44 -2.92 -9.29
CA GLN A 2 11.74 -4.05 -9.93
C GLN A 2 10.72 -4.77 -9.02
N GLN A 3 11.08 -5.07 -7.77
CA GLN A 3 10.18 -5.76 -6.81
C GLN A 3 8.92 -4.95 -6.45
N ILE A 4 9.02 -3.61 -6.48
CA ILE A 4 7.88 -2.71 -6.26
C ILE A 4 6.92 -2.79 -7.45
N ASN A 5 7.44 -2.91 -8.67
CA ASN A 5 6.64 -3.02 -9.89
C ASN A 5 5.94 -4.38 -9.99
N GLU A 6 6.60 -5.46 -9.56
CA GLU A 6 5.99 -6.80 -9.47
C GLU A 6 4.86 -6.82 -8.45
N LEU A 7 5.09 -6.30 -7.24
CA LEU A 7 4.04 -6.19 -6.22
C LEU A 7 2.89 -5.30 -6.69
N GLU A 8 3.17 -4.19 -7.37
CA GLU A 8 2.14 -3.33 -7.98
C GLU A 8 1.34 -4.07 -9.06
N SER A 9 2.00 -4.90 -9.88
CA SER A 9 1.35 -5.70 -10.92
C SER A 9 0.43 -6.77 -10.34
N THR A 10 0.93 -7.55 -9.38
CA THR A 10 0.15 -8.59 -8.69
C THR A 10 -1.06 -8.00 -7.98
N LEU A 11 -0.89 -6.89 -7.27
CA LEU A 11 -1.99 -6.22 -6.58
C LEU A 11 -2.99 -5.54 -7.52
N LYS A 12 -2.56 -5.15 -8.73
CA LYS A 12 -3.47 -4.59 -9.74
C LYS A 12 -4.45 -5.65 -10.28
N GLN A 13 -4.02 -6.91 -10.34
CA GLN A 13 -4.88 -8.01 -10.76
C GLN A 13 -5.95 -8.25 -9.69
N GLY A 14 -7.23 -8.13 -10.08
CA GLY A 14 -8.39 -8.44 -9.24
C GLY A 14 -8.95 -7.33 -8.35
N MET A 15 -8.28 -6.17 -8.20
CA MET A 15 -8.81 -5.09 -7.35
C MET A 15 -9.58 -3.99 -8.08
N GLY A 16 -9.37 -3.79 -9.38
CA GLY A 16 -10.01 -2.71 -10.15
C GLY A 16 -9.65 -1.29 -9.65
N TRP A 17 -8.64 -1.15 -8.81
CA TRP A 17 -8.25 0.13 -8.22
C TRP A 17 -7.40 0.98 -9.18
N HIS A 18 -7.49 2.31 -9.03
CA HIS A 18 -6.59 3.22 -9.70
C HIS A 18 -5.13 2.99 -9.27
N LYS A 19 -4.21 3.16 -10.22
CA LYS A 19 -2.76 3.01 -10.03
C LYS A 19 -2.22 3.75 -8.80
N SER A 20 -2.72 4.95 -8.53
CA SER A 20 -2.30 5.77 -7.39
C SER A 20 -2.64 5.15 -6.03
N ARG A 21 -3.78 4.44 -5.93
CA ARG A 21 -4.19 3.70 -4.72
C ARG A 21 -3.33 2.47 -4.51
N ILE A 22 -3.09 1.70 -5.58
CA ILE A 22 -2.23 0.51 -5.52
C ILE A 22 -0.81 0.92 -5.12
N LYS A 23 -0.24 1.96 -5.73
CA LYS A 23 1.08 2.48 -5.34
C LYS A 23 1.12 2.94 -3.88
N CYS A 24 0.03 3.52 -3.37
CA CYS A 24 -0.06 3.88 -1.96
C CYS A 24 -0.06 2.64 -1.06
N LEU A 25 -0.84 1.62 -1.42
CA LEU A 25 -0.91 0.35 -0.70
C LEU A 25 0.43 -0.37 -0.67
N VAL A 26 1.15 -0.42 -1.80
CA VAL A 26 2.50 -0.98 -1.87
C VAL A 26 3.45 -0.28 -0.89
N GLN A 27 3.42 1.05 -0.83
CA GLN A 27 4.23 1.83 0.11
C GLN A 27 3.83 1.57 1.57
N ILE A 28 2.54 1.39 1.85
CA ILE A 28 2.05 1.01 3.19
C ILE A 28 2.59 -0.38 3.58
N LEU A 29 2.48 -1.38 2.70
CA LEU A 29 2.97 -2.74 2.96
C LEU A 29 4.48 -2.75 3.21
N LEU A 30 5.26 -2.04 2.39
CA LEU A 30 6.69 -1.91 2.60
C LEU A 30 7.01 -1.19 3.91
N GLY A 31 6.27 -0.12 4.23
CA GLY A 31 6.39 0.58 5.51
C GLY A 31 6.13 -0.36 6.68
N LEU A 32 5.03 -1.14 6.64
CA LEU A 32 4.68 -2.10 7.68
C LEU A 32 5.79 -3.13 7.90
N ILE A 33 6.39 -3.66 6.83
CA ILE A 33 7.52 -4.60 6.92
C ILE A 33 8.76 -3.93 7.51
N THR A 34 9.01 -2.67 7.14
CA THR A 34 10.22 -1.93 7.53
C THR A 34 10.18 -1.48 8.99
N VAL A 35 9.10 -0.81 9.39
CA VAL A 35 8.98 -0.23 10.75
C VAL A 35 8.26 -1.13 11.73
N ARG A 36 7.60 -2.21 11.27
CA ARG A 36 6.92 -3.21 12.10
C ARG A 36 5.88 -2.62 13.06
N THR A 37 5.26 -1.52 12.66
CA THR A 37 4.23 -0.82 13.42
C THR A 37 3.12 -0.34 12.48
N VAL A 38 1.92 -0.20 13.03
CA VAL A 38 0.76 0.37 12.34
C VAL A 38 0.62 1.87 12.55
N ASN A 39 1.53 2.49 13.32
CA ASN A 39 1.53 3.93 13.56
C ASN A 39 1.73 4.70 12.25
N LEU A 40 0.71 5.47 11.83
CA LEU A 40 0.74 6.21 10.57
C LEU A 40 1.88 7.25 10.49
N LYS A 41 2.32 7.83 11.62
CA LYS A 41 3.45 8.76 11.62
C LYS A 41 4.76 8.03 11.33
N GLU A 42 4.97 6.87 11.94
CA GLU A 42 6.16 6.05 11.68
C GLU A 42 6.14 5.47 10.26
N LEU A 43 4.96 5.06 9.78
CA LEU A 43 4.79 4.64 8.39
C LEU A 43 5.10 5.76 7.39
N ALA A 44 4.72 7.01 7.69
CA ALA A 44 4.98 8.16 6.83
C ALA A 44 6.47 8.44 6.63
N VAL A 45 7.30 8.13 7.65
CA VAL A 45 8.76 8.22 7.58
C VAL A 45 9.33 7.14 6.65
N ALA A 46 8.73 5.96 6.64
CA ALA A 46 9.16 4.84 5.79
C ALA A 46 8.70 4.93 4.32
N MET A 47 7.84 5.90 3.98
CA MET A 47 7.38 6.09 2.61
C MET A 47 8.50 6.66 1.72
N GLN A 48 8.68 6.07 0.55
CA GLN A 48 9.69 6.45 -0.43
C GLN A 48 9.19 7.57 -1.36
N GLY A 49 10.08 8.50 -1.72
CA GLY A 49 9.83 9.58 -2.69
C GLY A 49 10.35 10.94 -2.23
N THR A 50 9.98 11.98 -2.95
CA THR A 50 10.38 13.38 -2.68
C THR A 50 9.37 14.15 -1.83
N ALA A 51 8.24 13.54 -1.48
CA ALA A 51 7.20 14.18 -0.68
C ALA A 51 7.64 14.33 0.78
N SER A 52 7.24 15.44 1.41
CA SER A 52 7.49 15.64 2.85
C SER A 52 6.78 14.60 3.71
N ILE A 53 7.32 14.35 4.91
CA ILE A 53 6.75 13.39 5.88
C ILE A 53 5.29 13.76 6.20
N ASP A 54 4.97 15.05 6.39
CA ASP A 54 3.60 15.51 6.63
C ASP A 54 2.66 15.22 5.45
N SER A 55 3.17 15.32 4.22
CA SER A 55 2.40 15.01 3.02
C SER A 55 2.15 13.51 2.89
N ASN A 56 3.14 12.68 3.23
CA ASN A 56 2.99 11.24 3.33
C ASN A 56 1.97 10.86 4.41
N TYR A 57 2.06 11.48 5.59
CA TYR A 57 1.10 11.26 6.68
C TYR A 57 -0.34 11.59 6.24
N ARG A 58 -0.57 12.75 5.61
CA ARG A 58 -1.88 13.10 5.05
C ARG A 58 -2.34 12.11 3.98
N ARG A 59 -1.43 11.61 3.15
CA ARG A 59 -1.74 10.60 2.13
C ARG A 59 -2.20 9.28 2.76
N LEU A 60 -1.56 8.84 3.84
CA LEU A 60 -1.98 7.67 4.61
C LEU A 60 -3.36 7.87 5.23
N GLN A 61 -3.60 9.03 5.87
CA GLN A 61 -4.91 9.36 6.44
C GLN A 61 -6.01 9.30 5.37
N ARG A 62 -5.80 9.93 4.20
CA ARG A 62 -6.76 9.90 3.09
C ARG A 62 -6.97 8.49 2.54
N PHE A 63 -5.91 7.68 2.48
CA PHE A 63 -6.01 6.30 2.03
C PHE A 63 -6.98 5.53 2.93
N PHE A 64 -6.75 5.51 4.24
CA PHE A 64 -7.63 4.79 5.17
C PHE A 64 -9.02 5.43 5.33
N ALA A 65 -9.17 6.73 5.06
CA ALA A 65 -10.49 7.38 5.07
C ALA A 65 -11.37 7.02 3.86
N HIS A 66 -10.77 6.72 2.70
CA HIS A 66 -11.51 6.52 1.44
C HIS A 66 -11.43 5.10 0.88
N VAL A 67 -10.51 4.28 1.39
CA VAL A 67 -10.31 2.92 0.90
C VAL A 67 -11.03 1.95 1.82
N TYR A 68 -12.15 1.45 1.32
CA TYR A 68 -12.79 0.27 1.87
C TYR A 68 -12.10 -0.98 1.30
N PHE A 69 -11.84 -1.96 2.14
CA PHE A 69 -11.32 -3.27 1.74
C PHE A 69 -12.43 -4.31 1.84
N PRO A 70 -13.15 -4.61 0.74
CA PRO A 70 -14.09 -5.72 0.73
C PRO A 70 -13.36 -7.03 1.07
N PRO A 71 -13.97 -7.94 1.83
CA PRO A 71 -13.34 -9.22 2.20
C PRO A 71 -12.84 -10.03 0.99
N HIS A 72 -13.57 -10.02 -0.13
CA HIS A 72 -13.16 -10.70 -1.36
C HIS A 72 -11.91 -10.10 -2.00
N VAL A 73 -11.70 -8.78 -1.87
CA VAL A 73 -10.49 -8.10 -2.34
C VAL A 73 -9.29 -8.55 -1.53
N ILE A 74 -9.41 -8.64 -0.21
CA ILE A 74 -8.35 -9.12 0.67
C ILE A 74 -8.01 -10.58 0.35
N ALA A 75 -9.02 -11.43 0.13
CA ALA A 75 -8.81 -12.83 -0.25
C ALA A 75 -8.05 -12.95 -1.58
N HIS A 76 -8.44 -12.17 -2.60
CA HIS A 76 -7.76 -12.16 -3.89
C HIS A 76 -6.32 -11.64 -3.78
N MET A 77 -6.10 -10.59 -2.98
CA MET A 77 -4.76 -10.10 -2.69
C MET A 77 -3.89 -11.17 -2.03
N ALA A 78 -4.38 -11.82 -0.97
CA ALA A 78 -3.64 -12.86 -0.28
C ALA A 78 -3.36 -14.06 -1.19
N ALA A 79 -4.35 -14.47 -2.00
CA ALA A 79 -4.18 -15.50 -3.01
C ALA A 79 -3.06 -15.12 -4.00
N GLY A 80 -3.11 -13.92 -4.58
CA GLY A 80 -2.10 -13.46 -5.54
C GLY A 80 -0.71 -13.23 -4.93
N LEU A 81 -0.59 -12.97 -3.64
CA LEU A 81 0.70 -12.73 -2.98
C LEU A 81 1.40 -14.02 -2.51
N PHE A 82 0.63 -15.02 -2.07
CA PHE A 82 1.17 -16.21 -1.42
C PHE A 82 0.98 -17.50 -2.21
N PHE A 83 0.13 -17.49 -3.24
CA PHE A 83 -0.23 -18.68 -4.02
C PHE A 83 -0.11 -18.45 -5.54
N ALA A 84 0.60 -17.40 -5.96
CA ALA A 84 0.91 -17.10 -7.37
C ALA A 84 2.19 -17.80 -7.86
#